data_AF-A0A914DF05-F1
#
_entry.id   AF-A0A914DF05-F1
#
_cell.length_a   1.000
_cell.length_b   1.000
_cell.length_c   1.000
_cell.angle_alpha   90.00
_cell.angle_beta   90.00
_cell.angle_gamma   90.00
#
_symmetry.space_group_name_H-M   'P 1'
#
loop_
_entity.id
_entity.type
_entity.pdbx_description
1 polymer ?
#
loop_
_entity_poly.entity_id
_entity_poly.type
_entity_poly.pdbx_seq_one_letter_code
_entity_poly.pdbx_strand_id
1 'polypeptide(L)'
;MYKYLEFADMPGWGTKANLSATYYKEKKLDTYDGVILFVNVLNDSNLLNVAKQLLDHNINMIFVYAKTDLALIDEVRRDGLTDDGESFDFNHPKVDEMQEYLNKWLSQRNYF
;
A
#
# COMPACT_ATOMS: atom_id res chain seq x y z
N MET A 1 -19.24 -20.25 18.26
CA MET A 1 -18.78 -19.00 18.89
C MET A 1 -18.50 -18.02 17.75
N TYR A 2 -19.34 -17.00 17.56
CA TYR A 2 -19.12 -16.02 16.50
C TYR A 2 -17.96 -15.10 16.90
N LYS A 3 -16.97 -14.94 16.03
CA LYS A 3 -15.93 -13.94 16.22
C LYS A 3 -16.51 -12.59 15.82
N TYR A 4 -16.62 -11.69 16.79
CA TYR A 4 -16.96 -10.30 16.52
C TYR A 4 -15.70 -9.61 15.99
N LEU A 5 -15.83 -8.95 14.83
CA LEU A 5 -14.74 -8.24 14.17
C LEU A 5 -15.24 -6.86 13.81
N GLU A 6 -14.52 -5.83 14.24
CA GLU A 6 -14.85 -4.43 14.00
C GLU A 6 -13.68 -3.77 13.27
N PHE A 7 -14.00 -3.03 12.21
CA PHE A 7 -13.03 -2.25 11.45
C PHE A 7 -13.31 -0.77 11.67
N ALA A 8 -12.27 -0.03 12.06
CA ALA A 8 -12.34 1.41 12.19
C ALA A 8 -11.45 2.06 11.13
N ASP A 9 -12.06 2.85 10.23
CA ASP A 9 -11.31 3.60 9.23
C ASP A 9 -10.65 4.83 9.86
N MET A 10 -9.36 5.01 9.57
CA MET A 10 -8.53 6.05 10.17
C MET A 10 -8.17 7.11 9.13
N PRO A 11 -8.27 8.41 9.46
CA PRO A 11 -7.87 9.45 8.53
C PRO A 11 -6.37 9.35 8.25
N GLY A 12 -5.96 9.45 6.99
CA GLY A 12 -4.54 9.38 6.62
C GLY A 12 -3.67 10.42 7.35
N TRP A 13 -2.40 10.11 7.57
CA TRP A 13 -1.43 10.97 8.28
C TRP A 13 -1.03 12.24 7.50
N GLY A 14 -1.39 12.35 6.23
CA GLY A 14 -1.11 13.52 5.37
C GLY A 14 0.35 13.62 4.90
N THR A 15 0.67 14.68 4.17
CA THR A 15 2.01 14.89 3.55
C THR A 15 3.03 15.59 4.45
N LYS A 16 2.63 16.07 5.64
CA LYS A 16 3.56 16.76 6.55
C LYS A 16 4.38 15.74 7.32
N ALA A 17 5.69 15.71 7.06
CA ALA A 17 6.68 14.80 7.63
C ALA A 17 6.75 14.70 9.17
N ASN A 18 6.09 15.61 9.91
CA ASN A 18 6.13 15.68 11.37
C ASN A 18 4.81 15.32 12.07
N LEU A 19 3.74 14.94 11.34
CA LEU A 19 2.48 14.49 11.96
C LEU A 19 2.54 13.02 12.40
N SER A 20 3.43 12.21 11.82
CA SER A 20 3.56 10.77 12.14
C SER A 20 4.08 10.50 13.56
N ALA A 21 4.85 11.42 14.14
CA ALA A 21 5.39 11.27 15.50
C ALA A 21 4.30 11.32 16.58
N THR A 22 3.18 12.00 16.32
CA THR A 22 2.05 12.09 17.25
C THR A 22 0.86 11.26 16.80
N TYR A 23 0.78 10.86 15.52
CA TYR A 23 -0.34 10.12 14.94
C TYR A 23 -0.74 8.88 15.73
N TYR A 24 0.23 8.05 16.15
CA TYR A 24 -0.01 6.87 16.98
C TYR A 24 -0.83 7.20 18.23
N LYS A 25 -0.45 8.27 18.93
CA LYS A 25 -1.11 8.72 20.17
C LYS A 25 -2.44 9.42 19.89
N GLU A 26 -2.47 10.29 18.89
CA GLU A 26 -3.66 11.05 18.51
C GLU A 26 -4.81 10.14 18.08
N LYS A 27 -4.48 9.04 17.39
CA LYS A 27 -5.44 8.03 16.93
C LYS A 27 -5.60 6.86 17.88
N LYS A 28 -4.91 6.87 19.02
CA LYS A 28 -4.99 5.83 20.06
C LYS A 28 -4.83 4.43 19.46
N LEU A 29 -3.79 4.25 18.64
CA LEU A 29 -3.61 2.99 17.91
C LEU A 29 -3.37 1.79 18.85
N ASP A 30 -3.00 2.06 20.10
CA ASP A 30 -2.89 1.08 21.19
C ASP A 30 -4.24 0.47 21.63
N THR A 31 -5.37 1.06 21.25
CA THR A 31 -6.68 0.50 21.60
C THR A 31 -7.15 -0.60 20.66
N TYR A 32 -6.39 -0.90 19.62
CA TYR A 32 -6.75 -1.89 18.60
C TYR A 32 -5.90 -3.15 18.74
N ASP A 33 -6.52 -4.31 18.49
CA ASP A 33 -5.83 -5.61 18.50
C ASP A 33 -4.83 -5.78 17.33
N GLY A 34 -5.00 -4.96 16.29
CA GLY A 34 -4.10 -4.91 15.15
C GLY A 34 -4.42 -3.76 14.19
N VAL A 35 -3.45 -3.42 13.36
CA VAL A 35 -3.52 -2.29 12.41
C VAL A 35 -3.19 -2.76 10.99
N ILE A 36 -3.97 -2.31 10.01
CA ILE A 36 -3.71 -2.53 8.58
C ILE A 36 -3.19 -1.23 7.99
N LEU A 37 -1.98 -1.25 7.44
CA LEU A 37 -1.32 -0.11 6.82
C LEU A 37 -1.44 -0.23 5.30
N PHE A 38 -2.29 0.59 4.68
CA PHE A 38 -2.38 0.71 3.23
C PHE A 38 -1.25 1.61 2.71
N VAL A 39 -0.43 1.08 1.80
CA VAL A 39 0.80 1.72 1.34
C VAL A 39 0.86 1.76 -0.17
N ASN A 40 1.13 2.95 -0.72
CA ASN A 40 1.35 3.14 -2.16
C ASN A 40 2.84 3.36 -2.47
N VAL A 41 3.64 3.79 -1.48
CA VAL A 41 5.08 4.05 -1.59
C VAL A 41 5.79 3.45 -0.39
N LEU A 42 6.76 2.56 -0.62
CA LEU A 42 7.47 1.83 0.44
C LEU A 42 8.48 2.69 1.22
N ASN A 43 8.91 3.83 0.66
CA ASN A 43 9.90 4.72 1.27
C ASN A 43 9.27 5.96 1.93
N ASP A 44 7.99 5.91 2.34
CA ASP A 44 7.38 7.00 3.12
C ASP A 44 7.93 6.99 4.56
N SER A 45 8.69 8.03 4.91
CA SER A 45 9.26 8.17 6.26
C SER A 45 8.19 8.25 7.36
N ASN A 46 6.99 8.75 7.05
CA ASN A 46 5.87 8.77 7.99
C ASN A 46 5.35 7.36 8.29
N LEU A 47 5.18 6.55 7.24
CA LEU A 47 4.80 5.16 7.37
C LEU A 47 5.81 4.41 8.25
N LEU A 48 7.11 4.57 7.98
CA LEU A 48 8.16 3.91 8.74
C LEU A 48 8.15 4.32 10.22
N ASN A 49 7.90 5.60 10.51
CA ASN A 49 7.77 6.09 11.89
C ASN A 49 6.55 5.53 12.62
N VAL A 50 5.41 5.39 11.94
CA VAL A 50 4.19 4.79 12.52
C VAL A 50 4.39 3.30 12.74
N ALA A 51 4.95 2.58 11.76
CA ALA A 51 5.25 1.16 11.86
C ALA A 51 6.20 0.86 13.03
N LYS A 52 7.23 1.69 13.21
CA LYS A 52 8.15 1.57 14.35
C LYS A 52 7.42 1.74 15.69
N GLN A 53 6.54 2.73 15.81
CA GLN A 53 5.75 2.92 17.04
C GLN A 53 4.82 1.74 17.32
N LEU A 54 4.15 1.20 16.30
CA LEU A 54 3.32 0.00 16.46
C LEU A 54 4.15 -1.20 16.95
N LEU A 55 5.37 -1.38 16.43
CA LEU A 55 6.30 -2.43 16.84
C LEU A 55 6.75 -2.24 18.29
N ASP A 56 7.19 -1.03 18.66
CA ASP A 56 7.67 -0.68 20.00
C ASP A 56 6.59 -0.92 21.08
N HIS A 57 5.32 -0.89 20.68
CA HIS A 57 4.16 -1.12 21.54
C HIS A 57 3.54 -2.54 21.40
N ASN A 58 4.19 -3.47 20.69
CA ASN A 58 3.73 -4.84 20.46
C ASN A 58 2.33 -4.95 19.80
N ILE A 59 1.99 -4.00 18.92
CA ILE A 59 0.74 -4.04 18.15
C ILE A 59 0.96 -4.82 16.86
N ASN A 60 0.06 -5.77 16.58
CA ASN A 60 0.10 -6.55 15.34
C ASN A 60 -0.15 -5.63 14.13
N MET A 61 0.65 -5.76 13.08
CA MET A 61 0.52 -4.93 11.88
C MET A 61 0.53 -5.77 10.61
N ILE A 62 -0.29 -5.36 9.64
CA ILE A 62 -0.33 -5.93 8.28
C ILE A 62 -0.08 -4.80 7.29
N PHE A 63 0.87 -4.98 6.38
CA PHE A 63 1.09 -4.07 5.26
C PHE A 63 0.31 -4.53 4.04
N VAL A 64 -0.47 -3.63 3.46
CA VAL A 64 -1.18 -3.85 2.20
C VAL A 64 -0.65 -2.89 1.16
N TYR A 65 0.13 -3.41 0.21
CA TYR A 65 0.57 -2.61 -0.93
C TYR A 65 -0.61 -2.39 -1.88
N ALA A 66 -1.11 -1.17 -1.90
CA ALA A 66 -2.30 -0.77 -2.63
C ALA A 66 -1.92 -0.08 -3.93
N LYS A 67 -2.89 0.01 -4.85
CA LYS A 67 -2.75 0.60 -6.18
C LYS A 67 -1.64 -0.05 -7.01
N THR A 68 -1.51 -1.37 -6.89
CA THR A 68 -0.55 -2.16 -7.66
C THR A 68 -0.80 -2.06 -9.15
N ASP A 69 -2.05 -1.86 -9.56
CA ASP A 69 -2.47 -1.52 -10.91
C ASP A 69 -1.78 -0.25 -11.42
N LEU A 70 -1.75 0.83 -10.64
CA LEU A 70 -1.07 2.07 -11.05
C LEU A 70 0.45 1.93 -11.07
N ALA A 71 1.03 1.20 -10.10
CA ALA A 71 2.47 0.93 -10.09
C ALA A 71 2.89 0.16 -11.36
N LEU A 72 2.06 -0.78 -11.80
CA LEU A 72 2.23 -1.50 -13.05
C LEU A 72 2.23 -0.56 -14.26
N ILE A 73 1.28 0.37 -14.29
CA ILE A 73 1.11 1.33 -15.39
C ILE A 73 2.33 2.25 -15.50
N ASP A 74 2.83 2.76 -14.38
CA ASP A 74 4.01 3.63 -14.36
C ASP A 74 5.27 2.88 -14.83
N GLU A 75 5.36 1.58 -14.55
CA GLU A 75 6.47 0.74 -15.01
C GLU A 75 6.37 0.42 -16.51
N VAL A 76 5.19 0.04 -17.01
CA VAL A 76 4.92 -0.16 -18.45
C VAL A 76 5.25 1.11 -19.24
N ARG A 77 4.87 2.29 -18.72
CA ARG A 77 5.21 3.59 -19.32
C ARG A 77 6.72 3.88 -19.28
N ARG A 78 7.40 3.53 -18.19
CA ARG A 78 8.85 3.78 -18.02
C ARG A 78 9.69 2.89 -18.94
N ASP A 79 9.24 1.67 -19.21
CA ASP A 79 9.92 0.70 -20.07
C ASP A 79 9.70 0.95 -21.57
N GLY A 80 9.02 2.05 -21.94
CA GLY A 80 8.85 2.44 -23.35
C GLY A 80 7.91 1.52 -24.14
N LEU A 81 7.11 0.69 -23.48
CA LEU A 81 6.19 -0.25 -24.12
C LEU A 81 4.91 0.41 -24.65
N THR A 82 4.90 1.74 -24.79
CA THR A 82 3.82 2.53 -25.40
C THR A 82 4.32 3.36 -26.59
N ASP A 83 5.40 2.93 -27.26
CA ASP A 83 6.06 3.65 -28.36
C ASP A 83 5.19 3.84 -29.62
N ASP A 84 4.00 3.27 -29.66
CA ASP A 84 3.08 3.29 -30.79
C ASP A 84 2.15 4.52 -30.82
N GLY A 85 2.13 5.33 -29.76
CA GLY A 85 1.14 6.41 -29.65
C GLY A 85 -0.29 5.89 -29.39
N GLU A 86 -0.46 4.60 -29.12
CA GLU A 86 -1.70 4.07 -28.56
C GLU A 86 -1.80 4.47 -27.09
N SER A 87 -2.71 5.39 -26.80
CA SER A 87 -3.15 5.64 -25.43
C SER A 87 -3.76 4.34 -24.90
N PHE A 88 -3.09 3.71 -23.93
CA PHE A 88 -3.69 2.61 -23.18
C PHE A 88 -4.98 3.12 -22.51
N ASP A 89 -6.15 2.68 -23.00
CA ASP A 89 -7.46 3.11 -22.48
C ASP A 89 -7.78 2.36 -21.17
N PHE A 90 -7.43 2.99 -20.06
CA PHE A 90 -7.67 2.47 -18.71
C PHE A 90 -9.13 2.57 -18.25
N ASN A 91 -10.07 3.03 -19.08
CA ASN A 91 -11.50 2.91 -18.75
C ASN A 91 -12.03 1.48 -18.99
N HIS A 92 -11.25 0.63 -19.67
CA HIS A 92 -11.56 -0.79 -19.87
C HIS A 92 -10.30 -1.65 -19.65
N PRO A 93 -9.76 -1.74 -18.42
CA PRO A 93 -8.71 -2.70 -18.16
C PRO A 93 -9.33 -4.09 -18.31
N LYS A 94 -8.92 -4.83 -19.34
CA LYS A 94 -9.10 -6.28 -19.36
C LYS A 94 -8.24 -6.83 -18.23
N VAL A 95 -8.86 -7.06 -17.08
CA VAL A 95 -8.23 -7.49 -15.82
C VAL A 95 -7.22 -8.64 -16.05
N ASP A 96 -7.50 -9.50 -17.03
CA ASP A 96 -6.65 -10.63 -17.41
C ASP A 96 -5.25 -10.20 -17.91
N GLU A 97 -5.15 -9.13 -18.72
CA GLU A 97 -3.87 -8.64 -19.28
C GLU A 97 -3.02 -7.99 -18.17
N MET A 98 -3.65 -7.30 -17.21
CA MET A 98 -2.95 -6.72 -16.06
C MET A 98 -2.46 -7.80 -15.08
N GLN A 99 -3.24 -8.87 -14.90
CA GLN A 99 -2.87 -10.00 -14.05
C GLN A 99 -1.68 -10.77 -14.64
N GLU A 100 -1.65 -10.97 -15.96
CA GLU A 100 -0.51 -11.61 -16.64
C GLU A 100 0.77 -10.80 -16.48
N TYR A 101 0.69 -9.46 -16.64
CA TYR A 101 1.85 -8.59 -16.45
C TYR A 101 2.32 -8.57 -14.99
N LEU A 102 1.40 -8.51 -14.01
CA LEU A 102 1.75 -8.57 -12.59
C LEU A 102 2.45 -9.90 -12.25
N ASN A 103 1.95 -11.02 -12.77
CA ASN A 103 2.58 -12.33 -12.57
C ASN A 103 3.98 -12.39 -13.20
N LYS A 104 4.15 -11.83 -14.39
CA LYS A 104 5.46 -11.72 -15.05
C LYS A 104 6.43 -10.85 -14.25
N TRP A 105 5.98 -9.68 -13.77
CA TRP A 105 6.78 -8.78 -12.96
C TRP A 105 7.22 -9.41 -11.63
N LEU A 106 6.29 -10.06 -10.92
CA LEU A 106 6.59 -10.80 -9.69
C LEU A 106 7.56 -11.96 -9.93
N SER A 107 7.47 -12.65 -11.08
CA SER A 107 8.39 -13.74 -11.42
C SER A 107 9.83 -13.30 -11.69
N GLN A 108 10.04 -12.04 -12.08
CA GLN A 108 11.35 -11.48 -12.38
C GLN A 108 12.09 -10.99 -11.14
N ARG A 109 11.36 -10.70 -10.05
CA ARG A 109 11.93 -10.34 -8.76
C ARG A 109 11.74 -11.50 -7.79
N ASN A 110 12.79 -12.30 -7.60
CA ASN A 110 12.84 -13.37 -6.60
C ASN A 110 12.51 -12.84 -5.20
N TYR A 111 11.24 -12.86 -4.83
CA TYR A 111 10.76 -12.77 -3.46
C TYR A 111 10.34 -14.16 -3.00
N PHE A 112 11.31 -15.05 -2.90
CA PHE A 112 11.30 -16.25 -2.05
C PHE A 112 12.75 -16.53 -1.61
#